data_AF-A0A430M5F9-F1
#
_entry.id   AF-A0A430M5F9-F1
#
_cell.length_a   1.000
_cell.length_b   1.000
_cell.length_c   1.000
_cell.angle_alpha   90.00
_cell.angle_beta   90.00
_cell.angle_gamma   90.00
#
_symmetry.space_group_name_H-M   'P 1'
#
loop_
_entity.id
_entity.type
_entity.pdbx_description
1 polymer ?
#
loop_
_entity_poly.entity_id
_entity_poly.type
_entity_poly.pdbx_seq_one_letter_code
_entity_poly.pdbx_strand_id
1 'polypeptide(L)'
;MDAVAKNESIGSRVRSFFLGAAASTKEERRLVRKLDFFIMVYCCLSYFFNFLDRAAFANAYVAGLREDLDMTGGDYSNVLAVTTAGMAIGQLPHGIVIQKVAPRIWFPSMVVIWAGLTMASAAAKTVTQLCVIRFFLGLAEASTYAGAIYIISSWYKPDEISKRTALFTASGQVGTMFAGVMMAAIHKGMNGMSGLQGWQWVFLIDGIITLPIAVFGFLYFPDTPDRTQAGYLSADEKKLARSRLPAICEDGHNIMPLSLVKRVLMAPIFWVLFFWSPVCAAIEAFPFQNNFLLWLKYHSDHFTQTQINTYPLGVQAVGIVANMLAAWHMDATGKRIPAAIVAILFQVVVGSMLLVRDIPFAGTFFAFYLSGTAYAVNPLIFGWAGLILQRSGDDAVRSVTLYSMNIGSMVLWTFWGILFYSGADTPYWKKGCIVLLVCCFVMFCYMWLVYKVDKHTAKKYRDRMPGAIDPEAKLPESIEMAEQDVPTIAEKNGDKITS
;
A
#
# COMPACT_ATOMS: atom_id res chain seq x y z
N MET A 1 0.38 -15.28 34.12
CA MET A 1 0.12 -13.94 33.53
C MET A 1 -1.39 -13.64 33.41
N ASP A 2 -2.27 -14.33 34.15
CA ASP A 2 -3.74 -14.24 33.93
C ASP A 2 -4.52 -13.38 34.94
N ALA A 3 -3.84 -12.69 35.88
CA ALA A 3 -4.52 -11.87 36.89
C ALA A 3 -4.53 -10.36 36.60
N VAL A 4 -3.72 -9.86 35.64
CA VAL A 4 -3.57 -8.42 35.35
C VAL A 4 -4.45 -7.95 34.17
N ALA A 5 -5.03 -8.86 33.39
CA ALA A 5 -5.78 -8.55 32.17
C ALA A 5 -7.22 -8.04 32.39
N LYS A 6 -7.68 -7.88 33.65
CA LYS A 6 -9.12 -7.75 33.95
C LYS A 6 -9.63 -6.34 34.27
N ASN A 7 -8.85 -5.28 34.08
CA ASN A 7 -9.35 -3.92 34.31
C ASN A 7 -8.88 -2.84 33.31
N GLU A 8 -8.77 -3.20 32.03
CA GLU A 8 -8.70 -2.19 30.97
C GLU A 8 -10.11 -1.74 30.58
N SER A 9 -10.44 -0.48 30.88
CA SER A 9 -11.68 0.19 30.46
C SER A 9 -11.95 -0.05 28.97
N ILE A 10 -13.21 -0.27 28.60
CA ILE A 10 -13.64 -0.36 27.19
C ILE A 10 -13.12 0.85 26.40
N GLY A 11 -13.04 2.02 27.03
CA GLY A 11 -12.44 3.22 26.46
C GLY A 11 -10.95 3.09 26.15
N SER A 12 -10.15 2.39 26.97
CA SER A 12 -8.73 2.15 26.67
C SER A 12 -8.54 1.11 25.57
N ARG A 13 -9.41 0.10 25.48
CA ARG A 13 -9.45 -0.85 24.36
C ARG A 13 -9.87 -0.20 23.05
N VAL A 14 -10.87 0.69 23.08
CA VAL A 14 -11.26 1.50 21.91
C VAL A 14 -10.13 2.46 21.54
N ARG A 15 -9.45 3.05 22.53
CA ARG A 15 -8.31 3.94 22.28
C ARG A 15 -7.10 3.20 21.71
N SER A 16 -6.77 2.00 22.19
CA SER A 16 -5.72 1.16 21.60
C SER A 16 -6.12 0.59 20.23
N PHE A 17 -7.42 0.31 20.03
CA PHE A 17 -7.99 -0.07 18.74
C PHE A 17 -7.83 1.04 17.70
N PHE A 18 -8.23 2.28 18.02
CA PHE A 18 -8.11 3.43 17.12
C PHE A 18 -6.66 3.95 16.97
N LEU A 19 -5.91 4.11 18.07
CA LEU A 19 -4.57 4.73 18.05
C LEU A 19 -3.39 3.75 17.93
N GLY A 20 -3.63 2.43 17.98
CA GLY A 20 -2.58 1.40 17.93
C GLY A 20 -2.06 1.02 19.32
N ALA A 21 -1.33 -0.10 19.38
CA ALA A 21 -0.69 -0.58 20.61
C ALA A 21 0.15 0.56 21.20
N ALA A 22 -0.10 0.85 22.48
CA ALA A 22 0.54 1.96 23.17
C ALA A 22 2.06 1.73 23.18
N ALA A 23 2.80 2.49 22.37
CA ALA A 23 4.27 2.51 22.44
C ALA A 23 4.71 2.61 23.91
N SER A 24 5.66 1.75 24.28
CA SER A 24 5.94 1.36 25.67
C SER A 24 6.54 2.51 26.47
N THR A 25 7.10 3.52 25.80
CA THR A 25 7.71 4.71 26.41
C THR A 25 7.25 6.02 25.74
N LYS A 26 7.27 7.13 26.50
CA LYS A 26 6.95 8.48 25.98
C LYS A 26 7.87 8.89 24.82
N GLU A 27 9.12 8.45 24.85
CA GLU A 27 10.14 8.73 23.83
C GLU A 27 9.83 7.99 22.52
N GLU A 28 9.44 6.73 22.59
CA GLU A 28 9.01 5.95 21.43
C GLU A 28 7.78 6.58 20.75
N ARG A 29 6.80 7.08 21.52
CA ARG A 29 5.64 7.82 20.96
C ARG A 29 6.01 9.12 20.28
N ARG A 30 7.07 9.80 20.76
CA ARG A 30 7.55 11.04 20.13
C ARG A 30 8.26 10.74 18.82
N LEU A 31 9.11 9.70 18.83
CA LEU A 31 9.80 9.21 17.64
C LEU A 31 8.80 8.80 16.55
N VAL A 32 7.84 7.93 16.87
CA VAL A 32 6.84 7.43 15.92
C VAL A 32 6.01 8.57 15.33
N ARG A 33 5.57 9.55 16.13
CA ARG A 33 4.82 10.71 15.62
C ARG A 33 5.65 11.57 14.66
N LYS A 34 6.95 11.76 14.92
CA LYS A 34 7.83 12.47 13.98
C LYS A 34 7.97 11.69 12.68
N LEU A 35 8.22 10.38 12.76
CA LEU A 35 8.33 9.52 11.59
C LEU A 35 7.04 9.54 10.75
N ASP A 36 5.89 9.44 11.40
CA ASP A 36 4.58 9.53 10.74
C ASP A 36 4.40 10.86 10.03
N PHE A 37 4.76 11.98 10.67
CA PHE A 37 4.62 13.29 10.06
C PHE A 37 5.52 13.48 8.84
N PHE A 38 6.75 12.97 8.84
CA PHE A 38 7.67 13.20 7.70
C PHE A 38 7.54 12.15 6.61
N ILE A 39 7.58 10.86 6.97
CA ILE A 39 7.52 9.75 6.01
C ILE A 39 6.10 9.62 5.45
N MET A 40 5.09 9.59 6.33
CA MET A 40 3.73 9.27 5.90
C MET A 40 3.08 10.43 5.16
N VAL A 41 3.31 11.69 5.57
CA VAL A 41 2.78 12.84 4.81
C VAL A 41 3.36 12.86 3.39
N TYR A 42 4.68 12.67 3.23
CA TYR A 42 5.30 12.64 1.91
C TYR A 42 4.79 11.48 1.04
N CYS A 43 4.77 10.25 1.59
CA CYS A 43 4.30 9.07 0.86
C CYS A 43 2.82 9.19 0.48
N CYS A 44 1.94 9.63 1.40
CA CYS A 44 0.53 9.85 1.11
C CYS A 44 0.32 10.90 0.03
N LEU A 45 1.01 12.05 0.13
CA LEU A 45 0.87 13.11 -0.87
C LEU A 45 1.37 12.61 -2.24
N SER A 46 2.54 12.00 -2.31
CA SER A 46 3.08 11.48 -3.58
C SER A 46 2.13 10.47 -4.24
N TYR A 47 1.54 9.56 -3.45
CA TYR A 47 0.59 8.57 -3.97
C TYR A 47 -0.77 9.16 -4.34
N PHE A 48 -1.23 10.17 -3.59
CA PHE A 48 -2.41 10.96 -3.93
C PHE A 48 -2.27 11.59 -5.33
N PHE A 49 -1.12 12.20 -5.63
CA PHE A 49 -0.91 12.83 -6.94
C PHE A 49 -0.77 11.84 -8.09
N ASN A 50 -0.12 10.69 -7.88
CA ASN A 50 -0.06 9.64 -8.90
C ASN A 50 -1.47 9.17 -9.30
N PHE A 51 -2.37 8.96 -8.34
CA PHE A 51 -3.75 8.58 -8.65
C PHE A 51 -4.58 9.75 -9.21
N LEU A 52 -4.25 10.97 -8.81
CA LEU A 52 -4.86 12.17 -9.36
C LEU A 52 -4.55 12.29 -10.86
N ASP A 53 -3.30 12.12 -11.30
CA ASP A 53 -2.91 12.16 -12.72
C ASP A 53 -3.60 11.04 -13.54
N ARG A 54 -3.61 9.81 -13.03
CA ARG A 54 -4.27 8.67 -13.70
C ARG A 54 -5.75 8.97 -13.98
N ALA A 55 -6.44 9.51 -12.98
CA ALA A 55 -7.84 9.91 -13.11
C ALA A 55 -8.01 11.17 -13.95
N ALA A 56 -7.10 12.14 -13.83
CA ALA A 56 -7.07 13.35 -14.64
C ALA A 56 -6.93 13.03 -16.12
N PHE A 57 -6.08 12.07 -16.51
CA PHE A 57 -5.95 11.62 -17.89
C PHE A 57 -7.25 11.04 -18.45
N ALA A 58 -7.91 10.16 -17.69
CA ALA A 58 -9.18 9.57 -18.10
C ALA A 58 -10.27 10.64 -18.30
N ASN A 59 -10.30 11.65 -17.43
CA ASN A 59 -11.24 12.77 -17.54
C ASN A 59 -10.88 13.74 -18.67
N ALA A 60 -9.59 14.02 -18.87
CA ALA A 60 -9.06 14.85 -19.95
C ALA A 60 -9.40 14.27 -21.33
N TYR A 61 -9.34 12.93 -21.46
CA TYR A 61 -9.75 12.21 -22.67
C TYR A 61 -11.19 12.54 -23.10
N VAL A 62 -12.11 12.63 -22.14
CA VAL A 62 -13.53 12.95 -22.40
C VAL A 62 -13.75 14.47 -22.55
N ALA A 63 -12.82 15.30 -22.07
CA ALA A 63 -12.96 16.75 -22.00
C ALA A 63 -12.32 17.52 -23.17
N GLY A 64 -11.98 16.85 -24.28
CA GLY A 64 -11.45 17.50 -25.50
C GLY A 64 -10.10 16.96 -26.00
N LEU A 65 -9.38 16.18 -25.18
CA LEU A 65 -8.08 15.62 -25.58
C LEU A 65 -8.22 14.68 -26.80
N ARG A 66 -9.33 13.94 -26.90
CA ARG A 66 -9.60 13.05 -28.02
C ARG A 66 -9.73 13.83 -29.32
N GLU A 67 -10.47 14.93 -29.30
CA GLU A 67 -10.76 15.78 -30.44
C GLU A 67 -9.52 16.58 -30.89
N ASP A 68 -8.72 17.09 -29.94
CA ASP A 68 -7.53 17.89 -30.24
C ASP A 68 -6.37 17.08 -30.82
N LEU A 69 -6.29 15.78 -30.52
CA LEU A 69 -5.23 14.87 -31.00
C LEU A 69 -5.73 13.89 -32.08
N ASP A 70 -6.99 14.02 -32.51
CA ASP A 70 -7.66 13.12 -33.45
C ASP A 70 -7.50 11.63 -33.07
N MET A 71 -7.71 11.31 -31.79
CA MET A 71 -7.50 9.96 -31.27
C MET A 71 -8.57 8.99 -31.80
N THR A 72 -8.11 7.91 -32.45
CA THR A 72 -8.97 6.87 -33.05
C THR A 72 -9.15 5.67 -32.12
N GLY A 73 -10.12 4.79 -32.45
CA GLY A 73 -10.67 3.73 -31.59
C GLY A 73 -9.70 2.62 -31.16
N GLY A 74 -8.76 2.97 -30.27
CA GLY A 74 -7.72 2.12 -29.68
C GLY A 74 -6.59 2.92 -29.03
N ASP A 75 -6.41 4.19 -29.42
CA ASP A 75 -5.27 5.01 -29.00
C ASP A 75 -5.26 5.31 -27.50
N TYR A 76 -6.42 5.52 -26.89
CA TYR A 76 -6.54 5.70 -25.43
C TYR A 76 -6.00 4.48 -24.67
N SER A 77 -6.41 3.28 -25.09
CA SER A 77 -5.95 2.03 -24.49
C SER A 77 -4.47 1.80 -24.75
N ASN A 78 -3.97 2.18 -25.93
CA ASN A 78 -2.54 2.11 -26.25
C ASN A 78 -1.70 3.02 -25.34
N VAL A 79 -2.13 4.27 -25.12
CA VAL A 79 -1.43 5.20 -24.20
C VAL A 79 -1.40 4.64 -22.78
N LEU A 80 -2.51 4.10 -22.29
CA LEU A 80 -2.59 3.49 -20.96
C LEU A 80 -1.69 2.24 -20.85
N ALA A 81 -1.66 1.41 -21.88
CA ALA A 81 -0.82 0.22 -21.95
C ALA A 81 0.67 0.59 -21.95
N VAL A 82 1.08 1.61 -22.73
CA VAL A 82 2.46 2.11 -22.76
C VAL A 82 2.87 2.69 -21.40
N THR A 83 1.98 3.43 -20.73
CA THR A 83 2.23 3.95 -19.38
C THR A 83 2.47 2.81 -18.39
N THR A 84 1.62 1.76 -18.45
CA THR A 84 1.72 0.59 -17.58
C THR A 84 2.97 -0.24 -17.90
N ALA A 85 3.37 -0.34 -19.18
CA ALA A 85 4.63 -0.97 -19.59
C ALA A 85 5.84 -0.22 -19.03
N GLY A 86 5.82 1.12 -19.08
CA GLY A 86 6.83 1.97 -18.43
C GLY A 86 6.91 1.70 -16.93
N MET A 87 5.76 1.61 -16.26
CA MET A 87 5.72 1.26 -14.83
C MET A 87 6.32 -0.12 -14.54
N ALA A 88 5.92 -1.14 -15.31
CA ALA A 88 6.41 -2.51 -15.13
C ALA A 88 7.92 -2.62 -15.33
N ILE A 89 8.46 -1.94 -16.35
CA ILE A 89 9.90 -1.91 -16.63
C ILE A 89 10.65 -1.16 -15.52
N GLY A 90 10.10 -0.05 -15.01
CA GLY A 90 10.75 0.79 -13.98
C GLY A 90 10.91 0.12 -12.63
N GLN A 91 10.05 -0.85 -12.29
CA GLN A 91 10.05 -1.50 -10.98
C GLN A 91 11.36 -2.19 -10.62
N LEU A 92 11.92 -3.02 -11.51
CA LEU A 92 13.18 -3.74 -11.22
C LEU A 92 14.37 -2.80 -11.07
N PRO A 93 14.63 -1.85 -12.00
CA PRO A 93 15.66 -0.83 -11.83
C PRO A 93 15.49 -0.05 -10.53
N HIS A 94 14.28 0.42 -10.21
CA HIS A 94 14.05 1.17 -8.97
C HIS A 94 14.33 0.35 -7.71
N GLY A 95 13.99 -0.95 -7.71
CA GLY A 95 14.32 -1.86 -6.62
C GLY A 95 15.81 -2.06 -6.39
N ILE A 96 16.64 -1.94 -7.43
CA ILE A 96 18.09 -2.03 -7.31
C ILE A 96 18.68 -0.66 -6.94
N VAL A 97 18.19 0.42 -7.55
CA VAL A 97 18.71 1.77 -7.36
C VAL A 97 18.45 2.28 -5.94
N ILE A 98 17.31 1.95 -5.33
CA ILE A 98 16.99 2.35 -3.94
C ILE A 98 17.97 1.79 -2.91
N GLN A 99 18.74 0.75 -3.25
CA GLN A 99 19.81 0.21 -2.40
C GLN A 99 21.13 0.97 -2.57
N LYS A 100 21.36 1.55 -3.76
CA LYS A 100 22.58 2.31 -4.08
C LYS A 100 22.44 3.78 -3.72
N VAL A 101 21.31 4.38 -4.09
CA VAL A 101 21.01 5.79 -3.90
C VAL A 101 20.12 5.96 -2.69
N ALA A 102 20.47 6.93 -1.86
CA ALA A 102 19.74 7.26 -0.66
C ALA A 102 18.28 7.63 -1.00
N PRO A 103 17.27 7.01 -0.35
CA PRO A 103 15.85 7.30 -0.60
C PRO A 103 15.51 8.79 -0.58
N ARG A 104 16.16 9.58 0.28
CA ARG A 104 15.99 11.03 0.37
C ARG A 104 16.21 11.78 -0.94
N ILE A 105 17.07 11.27 -1.81
CA ILE A 105 17.37 11.90 -3.11
C ILE A 105 16.55 11.21 -4.20
N TRP A 106 16.43 9.88 -4.12
CA TRP A 106 15.79 9.10 -5.18
C TRP A 106 14.29 9.39 -5.30
N PHE A 107 13.50 9.32 -4.22
CA PHE A 107 12.05 9.56 -4.34
C PHE A 107 11.73 10.97 -4.81
N PRO A 108 12.30 12.04 -4.23
CA PRO A 108 11.95 13.38 -4.65
C PRO A 108 12.42 13.69 -6.07
N SER A 109 13.57 13.17 -6.51
CA SER A 109 14.01 13.32 -7.90
C SER A 109 13.06 12.66 -8.90
N MET A 110 12.54 11.47 -8.57
CA MET A 110 11.52 10.82 -9.41
C MET A 110 10.22 11.62 -9.45
N VAL A 111 9.78 12.22 -8.32
CA VAL A 111 8.59 13.10 -8.29
C VAL A 111 8.80 14.38 -9.11
N VAL A 112 10.01 14.98 -9.10
CA VAL A 112 10.31 16.14 -9.97
C VAL A 112 10.28 15.74 -11.45
N ILE A 113 10.90 14.62 -11.81
CA ILE A 113 10.88 14.12 -13.20
C ILE A 113 9.44 13.84 -13.63
N TRP A 114 8.67 13.19 -12.77
CA TRP A 114 7.26 12.91 -13.00
C TRP A 114 6.47 14.21 -13.21
N ALA A 115 6.60 15.20 -12.33
CA ALA A 115 5.91 16.50 -12.45
C ALA A 115 6.28 17.23 -13.74
N GLY A 116 7.57 17.20 -14.12
CA GLY A 116 8.05 17.77 -15.39
C GLY A 116 7.43 17.09 -16.62
N LEU A 117 7.31 15.76 -16.59
CA LEU A 117 6.68 14.99 -17.68
C LEU A 117 5.16 15.19 -17.72
N THR A 118 4.50 15.36 -16.58
CA THR A 118 3.08 15.73 -16.51
C THR A 118 2.86 17.09 -17.17
N MET A 119 3.64 18.11 -16.83
CA MET A 119 3.57 19.42 -17.49
C MET A 119 3.87 19.34 -18.99
N ALA A 120 4.86 18.52 -19.39
CA ALA A 120 5.17 18.29 -20.80
C ALA A 120 4.01 17.64 -21.57
N SER A 121 3.17 16.83 -20.90
CA SER A 121 1.98 16.21 -21.50
C SER A 121 0.97 17.27 -21.98
N ALA A 122 0.90 18.44 -21.35
CA ALA A 122 0.04 19.55 -21.80
C ALA A 122 0.46 20.12 -23.16
N ALA A 123 1.74 20.00 -23.53
CA ALA A 123 2.29 20.52 -24.78
C ALA A 123 2.28 19.49 -25.93
N ALA A 124 1.78 18.27 -25.69
CA ALA A 124 1.75 17.22 -26.69
C ALA A 124 0.77 17.56 -27.83
N LYS A 125 1.23 17.43 -29.09
CA LYS A 125 0.42 17.71 -30.29
C LYS A 125 0.12 16.46 -31.13
N THR A 126 0.71 15.32 -30.77
CA THR A 126 0.50 14.05 -31.47
C THR A 126 0.36 12.92 -30.46
N VAL A 127 -0.40 11.89 -30.83
CA VAL A 127 -0.58 10.69 -29.99
C VAL A 127 0.76 10.02 -29.68
N THR A 128 1.69 9.99 -30.64
CA THR A 128 3.03 9.41 -30.44
C THR A 128 3.85 10.18 -29.40
N GLN A 129 3.83 11.52 -29.43
CA GLN A 129 4.49 12.34 -28.41
C GLN A 129 3.91 12.06 -27.02
N LEU A 130 2.58 11.99 -26.93
CA LEU A 130 1.90 11.67 -25.68
C LEU A 130 2.30 10.26 -25.18
N CYS A 131 2.33 9.25 -26.04
CA CYS A 131 2.80 7.90 -25.68
C CYS A 131 4.23 7.91 -25.11
N VAL A 132 5.16 8.64 -25.74
CA VAL A 132 6.56 8.71 -25.28
C VAL A 132 6.64 9.39 -23.92
N ILE A 133 5.99 10.53 -23.73
CA ILE A 133 5.98 11.24 -22.45
C ILE A 133 5.39 10.35 -21.35
N ARG A 134 4.29 9.65 -21.66
CA ARG A 134 3.62 8.76 -20.71
C ARG A 134 4.39 7.49 -20.39
N PHE A 135 5.19 6.99 -21.32
CA PHE A 135 6.13 5.90 -21.03
C PHE A 135 7.14 6.30 -19.95
N PHE A 136 7.79 7.46 -20.11
CA PHE A 136 8.76 7.95 -19.12
C PHE A 136 8.11 8.37 -17.80
N LEU A 137 6.87 8.88 -17.86
CA LEU A 137 6.10 9.22 -16.67
C LEU A 137 5.80 7.95 -15.87
N GLY A 138 5.34 6.89 -16.53
CA GLY A 138 5.14 5.58 -15.91
C GLY A 138 6.43 4.99 -15.34
N LEU A 139 7.56 5.18 -16.04
CA LEU A 139 8.87 4.76 -15.54
C LEU A 139 9.21 5.46 -14.21
N ALA A 140 9.05 6.78 -14.12
CA ALA A 140 9.32 7.52 -12.88
C ALA A 140 8.34 7.15 -11.75
N GLU A 141 7.06 6.95 -12.08
CA GLU A 141 6.00 6.63 -11.13
C GLU A 141 6.20 5.29 -10.42
N ALA A 142 6.79 4.31 -11.11
CA ALA A 142 7.05 2.95 -10.62
C ALA A 142 7.79 2.88 -9.27
N SER A 143 8.60 3.89 -8.98
CA SER A 143 9.33 3.99 -7.71
C SER A 143 8.43 4.17 -6.49
N THR A 144 7.27 4.82 -6.65
CA THR A 144 6.51 5.38 -5.52
C THR A 144 5.83 4.30 -4.67
N TYR A 145 5.11 3.36 -5.28
CA TYR A 145 4.31 2.38 -4.53
C TYR A 145 5.20 1.39 -3.75
N ALA A 146 5.95 0.56 -4.47
CA ALA A 146 6.80 -0.47 -3.86
C ALA A 146 7.90 0.16 -3.00
N GLY A 147 8.39 1.34 -3.39
CA GLY A 147 9.36 2.08 -2.61
C GLY A 147 8.82 2.64 -1.29
N ALA A 148 7.59 3.17 -1.27
CA ALA A 148 6.95 3.61 -0.03
C ALA A 148 6.72 2.44 0.93
N ILE A 149 6.24 1.29 0.42
CA ILE A 149 6.07 0.06 1.23
C ILE A 149 7.42 -0.41 1.79
N TYR A 150 8.48 -0.38 0.97
CA TYR A 150 9.83 -0.72 1.42
C TYR A 150 10.29 0.16 2.59
N ILE A 151 10.09 1.48 2.49
CA ILE A 151 10.48 2.43 3.55
C ILE A 151 9.61 2.26 4.80
N ILE A 152 8.30 2.10 4.65
CA ILE A 152 7.39 1.84 5.77
C ILE A 152 7.83 0.55 6.49
N SER A 153 8.12 -0.52 5.76
CA SER A 153 8.62 -1.75 6.37
C SER A 153 10.04 -1.61 6.96
N SER A 154 10.80 -0.57 6.61
CA SER A 154 12.15 -0.32 7.16
C SER A 154 12.12 0.41 8.49
N TRP A 155 11.15 1.31 8.69
CA TRP A 155 11.12 2.21 9.84
C TRP A 155 10.19 1.76 10.97
N TYR A 156 9.17 0.98 10.64
CA TYR A 156 8.08 0.66 11.57
C TYR A 156 8.12 -0.79 12.06
N LYS A 157 7.52 -1.01 13.24
CA LYS A 157 7.35 -2.33 13.84
C LYS A 157 6.26 -3.15 13.13
N PRO A 158 6.27 -4.50 13.29
CA PRO A 158 5.23 -5.37 12.76
C PRO A 158 3.79 -4.96 13.06
N ASP A 159 3.56 -4.43 14.26
CA ASP A 159 2.24 -4.03 14.77
C ASP A 159 1.83 -2.62 14.32
N GLU A 160 2.73 -1.91 13.63
CA GLU A 160 2.58 -0.52 13.20
C GLU A 160 2.40 -0.37 11.69
N ILE A 161 2.81 -1.39 10.91
CA ILE A 161 2.88 -1.33 9.45
C ILE A 161 1.50 -1.36 8.78
N SER A 162 0.54 -2.13 9.31
CA SER A 162 -0.75 -2.33 8.62
C SER A 162 -1.56 -1.04 8.54
N LYS A 163 -1.73 -0.31 9.65
CA LYS A 163 -2.39 1.01 9.66
C LYS A 163 -1.78 2.02 8.70
N ARG A 164 -0.45 2.08 8.63
CA ARG A 164 0.28 3.05 7.79
C ARG A 164 0.18 2.70 6.32
N THR A 165 0.25 1.41 6.00
CA THR A 165 0.09 0.91 4.64
C THR A 165 -1.35 1.12 4.14
N ALA A 166 -2.35 0.97 5.02
CA ALA A 166 -3.73 1.28 4.69
C ALA A 166 -3.97 2.78 4.51
N LEU A 167 -3.38 3.64 5.37
CA LEU A 167 -3.46 5.09 5.18
C LEU A 167 -2.80 5.55 3.88
N PHE A 168 -1.64 4.97 3.55
CA PHE A 168 -0.94 5.20 2.29
C PHE A 168 -1.83 4.86 1.09
N THR A 169 -2.40 3.66 1.05
CA THR A 169 -3.25 3.22 -0.07
C THR A 169 -4.56 3.98 -0.16
N ALA A 170 -5.17 4.34 0.98
CA ALA A 170 -6.36 5.18 1.03
C ALA A 170 -6.13 6.56 0.39
N SER A 171 -4.93 7.15 0.54
CA SER A 171 -4.61 8.46 -0.06
C SER A 171 -4.74 8.46 -1.59
N GLY A 172 -4.42 7.35 -2.27
CA GLY A 172 -4.59 7.23 -3.72
C GLY A 172 -6.06 7.19 -4.15
N GLN A 173 -6.91 6.52 -3.37
CA GLN A 173 -8.36 6.49 -3.62
C GLN A 173 -8.98 7.88 -3.44
N VAL A 174 -8.55 8.62 -2.41
CA VAL A 174 -8.95 10.03 -2.22
C VAL A 174 -8.47 10.90 -3.39
N GLY A 175 -7.26 10.67 -3.92
CA GLY A 175 -6.73 11.35 -5.10
C GLY A 175 -7.59 11.16 -6.34
N THR A 176 -8.06 9.93 -6.58
CA THR A 176 -9.01 9.62 -7.66
C THR A 176 -10.32 10.40 -7.53
N MET A 177 -10.86 10.48 -6.31
CA MET A 177 -12.10 11.22 -6.04
C MET A 177 -11.91 12.73 -6.25
N PHE A 178 -10.77 13.26 -5.82
CA PHE A 178 -10.44 14.68 -5.97
C PHE A 178 -10.23 15.08 -7.43
N ALA A 179 -9.63 14.21 -8.25
CA ALA A 179 -9.38 14.47 -9.67
C ALA A 179 -10.66 14.82 -10.45
N GLY A 180 -11.76 14.09 -10.20
CA GLY A 180 -13.05 14.37 -10.85
C GLY A 180 -13.61 15.75 -10.49
N VAL A 181 -13.49 16.17 -9.23
CA VAL A 181 -13.92 17.50 -8.76
C VAL A 181 -13.02 18.58 -9.35
N MET A 182 -11.71 18.36 -9.35
CA MET A 182 -10.72 19.28 -9.91
C MET A 182 -10.97 19.51 -11.41
N MET A 183 -11.20 18.45 -12.18
CA MET A 183 -11.57 18.52 -13.60
C MET A 183 -12.83 19.35 -13.84
N ALA A 184 -13.89 19.09 -13.06
CA ALA A 184 -15.15 19.83 -13.20
C ALA A 184 -14.97 21.32 -12.88
N ALA A 185 -14.14 21.66 -11.89
CA ALA A 185 -13.81 23.03 -11.55
C ALA A 185 -12.98 23.72 -12.65
N ILE A 186 -11.95 23.05 -13.17
CA ILE A 186 -11.08 23.56 -14.25
C ILE A 186 -11.88 23.78 -15.53
N HIS A 187 -12.75 22.84 -15.89
CA HIS A 187 -13.58 22.94 -17.09
C HIS A 187 -14.58 24.11 -16.99
N LYS A 188 -15.17 24.35 -15.82
CA LYS A 188 -16.07 25.50 -15.60
C LYS A 188 -15.34 26.84 -15.56
N GLY A 189 -14.14 26.87 -14.98
CA GLY A 189 -13.44 28.11 -14.68
C GLY A 189 -12.48 28.57 -15.77
N MET A 190 -11.81 27.64 -16.48
CA MET A 190 -10.57 27.92 -17.21
C MET A 190 -10.53 27.39 -18.65
N ASN A 191 -11.65 26.88 -19.17
CA ASN A 191 -11.75 26.55 -20.58
C ASN A 191 -11.54 27.81 -21.45
N GLY A 192 -10.51 27.78 -22.30
CA GLY A 192 -10.19 28.89 -23.22
C GLY A 192 -9.39 30.03 -22.58
N MET A 193 -9.06 29.96 -21.29
CA MET A 193 -8.16 30.95 -20.68
C MET A 193 -6.74 30.80 -21.25
N SER A 194 -6.18 31.92 -21.71
CA SER A 194 -4.85 32.00 -22.36
C SER A 194 -4.71 31.19 -23.66
N GLY A 195 -5.81 30.82 -24.33
CA GLY A 195 -5.78 30.03 -25.56
C GLY A 195 -5.46 28.54 -25.36
N LEU A 196 -5.41 28.09 -24.11
CA LEU A 196 -5.21 26.69 -23.73
C LEU A 196 -6.56 26.01 -23.48
N GLN A 197 -6.63 24.75 -23.88
CA GLN A 197 -7.82 23.91 -23.68
C GLN A 197 -7.90 23.43 -22.23
N GLY A 198 -9.11 23.13 -21.75
CA GLY A 198 -9.34 22.74 -20.35
C GLY A 198 -8.47 21.56 -19.90
N TRP A 199 -8.22 20.59 -20.78
CA TRP A 199 -7.38 19.44 -20.46
C TRP A 199 -5.89 19.78 -20.30
N GLN A 200 -5.38 20.79 -21.01
CA GLN A 200 -3.98 21.22 -20.89
C GLN A 200 -3.73 21.87 -19.53
N TRP A 201 -4.68 22.67 -19.06
CA TRP A 201 -4.65 23.27 -17.74
C TRP A 201 -4.62 22.23 -16.62
N VAL A 202 -5.30 21.10 -16.80
CA VAL A 202 -5.33 20.01 -15.82
C VAL A 202 -3.92 19.45 -15.61
N PHE A 203 -3.20 19.11 -16.68
CA PHE A 203 -1.85 18.58 -16.57
C PHE A 203 -0.84 19.62 -16.05
N LEU A 204 -1.01 20.89 -16.43
CA LEU A 204 -0.17 21.96 -15.90
C LEU A 204 -0.38 22.16 -14.39
N ILE A 205 -1.62 22.23 -13.93
CA ILE A 205 -1.93 22.42 -12.52
C ILE A 205 -1.46 21.23 -11.70
N ASP A 206 -1.69 20.01 -12.18
CA ASP A 206 -1.23 18.80 -11.49
C ASP A 206 0.30 18.74 -11.36
N GLY A 207 1.03 19.11 -12.41
CA GLY A 207 2.49 19.25 -12.34
C GLY A 207 2.95 20.37 -11.39
N ILE A 208 2.25 21.50 -11.32
CA ILE A 208 2.62 22.63 -10.45
C ILE A 208 2.40 22.29 -8.98
N ILE A 209 1.26 21.67 -8.63
CA ILE A 209 0.94 21.33 -7.24
C ILE A 209 1.81 20.19 -6.68
N THR A 210 2.43 19.40 -7.54
CA THR A 210 3.37 18.33 -7.14
C THR A 210 4.78 18.81 -6.86
N LEU A 211 5.24 19.93 -7.45
CA LEU A 211 6.58 20.47 -7.21
C LEU A 211 6.87 20.82 -5.73
N PRO A 212 5.97 21.52 -4.98
CA PRO A 212 6.19 21.78 -3.56
C PRO A 212 6.37 20.52 -2.72
N ILE A 213 5.76 19.42 -3.13
CA ILE A 213 5.84 18.13 -2.41
C ILE A 213 7.16 17.45 -2.69
N ALA A 214 7.67 17.56 -3.92
CA ALA A 214 9.03 17.13 -4.22
C ALA A 214 10.06 17.93 -3.41
N VAL A 215 9.89 19.24 -3.28
CA VAL A 215 10.74 20.08 -2.42
C VAL A 215 10.65 19.66 -0.96
N PHE A 216 9.44 19.40 -0.45
CA PHE A 216 9.23 18.85 0.89
C PHE A 216 9.95 17.50 1.07
N GLY A 217 9.92 16.64 0.06
CA GLY A 217 10.67 15.38 0.02
C GLY A 217 12.18 15.57 0.18
N PHE A 218 12.80 16.46 -0.61
CA PHE A 218 14.25 16.69 -0.52
C PHE A 218 14.70 17.20 0.86
N LEU A 219 13.88 18.03 1.49
CA LEU A 219 14.19 18.64 2.78
C LEU A 219 13.95 17.69 3.95
N TYR A 220 12.84 16.94 3.94
CA TYR A 220 12.34 16.25 5.14
C TYR A 220 12.30 14.73 5.04
N PHE A 221 12.45 14.13 3.85
CA PHE A 221 12.36 12.68 3.72
C PHE A 221 13.61 11.99 4.30
N PRO A 222 13.45 11.04 5.24
CA PRO A 222 14.59 10.33 5.82
C PRO A 222 15.07 9.18 4.92
N ASP A 223 16.35 8.84 5.05
CA ASP A 223 16.94 7.63 4.44
C ASP A 223 16.54 6.36 5.20
N THR A 224 17.20 5.23 4.95
CA THR A 224 17.06 4.04 5.80
C THR A 224 17.59 4.31 7.21
N PRO A 225 17.08 3.62 8.25
CA PRO A 225 17.46 3.83 9.65
C PRO A 225 18.97 3.82 9.91
N ASP A 226 19.73 3.08 9.11
CA ASP A 226 21.19 2.95 9.23
C ASP A 226 21.95 4.13 8.62
N ARG A 227 21.43 4.70 7.52
CA ARG A 227 22.07 5.81 6.79
C ARG A 227 21.46 7.17 7.11
N THR A 228 20.55 7.25 8.07
CA THR A 228 19.77 8.46 8.34
C THR A 228 20.63 9.64 8.79
N GLN A 229 20.81 10.61 7.89
CA GLN A 229 21.39 11.93 8.19
C GLN A 229 20.34 13.00 8.54
N ALA A 230 19.07 12.62 8.73
CA ALA A 230 18.01 13.55 9.07
C ALA A 230 18.36 14.39 10.32
N GLY A 231 18.32 15.72 10.18
CA GLY A 231 18.66 16.68 11.23
C GLY A 231 17.57 16.86 12.29
N TYR A 232 16.35 16.37 12.04
CA TYR A 232 15.22 16.46 12.98
C TYR A 232 15.15 15.30 14.00
N LEU A 233 16.03 14.30 13.88
CA LEU A 233 16.16 13.15 14.78
C LEU A 233 17.40 13.30 15.66
N SER A 234 17.23 13.23 16.98
CA SER A 234 18.33 13.20 17.94
C SER A 234 19.15 11.89 17.81
N ALA A 235 20.40 11.88 18.27
CA ALA A 235 21.24 10.68 18.31
C ALA A 235 20.57 9.53 19.11
N ASP A 236 19.92 9.86 20.22
CA ASP A 236 19.19 8.90 21.05
C ASP A 236 17.95 8.34 20.34
N GLU A 237 17.24 9.18 19.59
CA GLU A 237 16.10 8.79 18.76
C GLU A 237 16.54 7.84 17.62
N LYS A 238 17.71 8.07 17.03
CA LYS A 238 18.29 7.17 16.01
C LYS A 238 18.70 5.83 16.60
N LYS A 239 19.30 5.82 17.79
CA LYS A 239 19.67 4.58 18.49
C LYS A 239 18.42 3.77 18.89
N LEU A 240 17.38 4.46 19.36
CA LEU A 240 16.08 3.85 19.66
C LEU A 240 15.40 3.29 18.40
N ALA A 241 15.49 3.98 17.26
CA ALA A 241 14.94 3.47 16.00
C ALA A 241 15.63 2.16 15.58
N ARG A 242 16.96 2.07 15.71
CA ARG A 242 17.73 0.86 15.38
C ARG A 242 17.46 -0.30 16.34
N SER A 243 17.35 -0.03 17.65
CA SER A 243 17.09 -1.09 18.64
C SER A 243 15.69 -1.71 18.54
N ARG A 244 14.75 -1.04 17.86
CA ARG A 244 13.38 -1.53 17.61
C ARG A 244 13.29 -2.53 16.44
N LEU A 245 14.30 -2.58 15.58
CA LEU A 245 14.29 -3.34 14.32
C LEU A 245 15.14 -4.61 14.46
N PRO A 246 14.85 -5.69 13.71
CA PRO A 246 15.68 -6.89 13.70
C PRO A 246 17.09 -6.58 13.20
N ALA A 247 18.09 -7.31 13.72
CA ALA A 247 19.49 -7.11 13.34
C ALA A 247 19.69 -7.39 11.83
N ILE A 248 20.36 -6.45 11.16
CA ILE A 248 20.67 -6.52 9.72
C ILE A 248 21.74 -7.58 9.50
N CYS A 249 21.60 -8.37 8.45
CA CYS A 249 22.61 -9.38 8.10
C CYS A 249 23.88 -8.68 7.57
N GLU A 250 25.08 -9.11 7.98
CA GLU A 250 26.36 -8.51 7.57
C GLU A 250 26.55 -8.45 6.03
N ASP A 251 25.89 -9.33 5.27
CA ASP A 251 25.86 -9.38 3.79
C ASP A 251 24.58 -8.79 3.14
N GLY A 252 23.71 -8.13 3.90
CA GLY A 252 22.39 -7.63 3.46
C GLY A 252 22.45 -6.43 2.51
N HIS A 253 23.60 -5.75 2.45
CA HIS A 253 23.88 -4.63 1.53
C HIS A 253 24.82 -5.02 0.39
N ASN A 254 25.01 -6.31 0.09
CA ASN A 254 25.89 -6.72 -1.00
C ASN A 254 25.16 -6.59 -2.35
N ILE A 255 25.40 -5.49 -3.08
CA ILE A 255 24.65 -5.06 -4.30
C ILE A 255 25.26 -5.63 -5.59
N MET A 256 25.98 -6.76 -5.53
CA MET A 256 26.42 -7.42 -6.76
C MET A 256 25.20 -7.94 -7.51
N PRO A 257 24.88 -7.45 -8.74
CA PRO A 257 23.60 -7.72 -9.39
C PRO A 257 23.38 -9.21 -9.67
N LEU A 258 24.43 -9.93 -10.06
CA LEU A 258 24.38 -11.38 -10.32
C LEU A 258 24.20 -12.21 -9.05
N SER A 259 24.85 -11.82 -7.93
CA SER A 259 24.67 -12.52 -6.66
C SER A 259 23.32 -12.20 -6.03
N LEU A 260 22.83 -10.96 -6.17
CA LEU A 260 21.51 -10.54 -5.72
C LEU A 260 20.40 -11.29 -6.47
N VAL A 261 20.45 -11.32 -7.80
CA VAL A 261 19.46 -12.06 -8.62
C VAL A 261 19.49 -13.55 -8.26
N LYS A 262 20.67 -14.15 -8.08
CA LYS A 262 20.78 -15.54 -7.64
C LYS A 262 20.19 -15.75 -6.24
N ARG A 263 20.47 -14.86 -5.28
CA ARG A 263 19.92 -14.92 -3.91
C ARG A 263 18.40 -14.79 -3.90
N VAL A 264 17.84 -13.88 -4.69
CA VAL A 264 16.40 -13.64 -4.81
C VAL A 264 15.72 -14.86 -5.47
N LEU A 265 16.20 -15.31 -6.62
CA LEU A 265 15.57 -16.40 -7.38
C LEU A 265 15.74 -17.78 -6.73
N MET A 266 16.82 -18.01 -5.99
CA MET A 266 17.02 -19.26 -5.24
C MET A 266 16.25 -19.28 -3.91
N ALA A 267 15.74 -18.15 -3.44
CA ALA A 267 14.95 -18.12 -2.23
C ALA A 267 13.52 -18.62 -2.52
N PRO A 268 13.08 -19.75 -1.94
CA PRO A 268 11.71 -20.26 -2.17
C PRO A 268 10.64 -19.28 -1.70
N ILE A 269 10.98 -18.39 -0.76
CA ILE A 269 10.08 -17.35 -0.25
C ILE A 269 9.76 -16.29 -1.31
N PHE A 270 10.69 -16.02 -2.23
CA PHE A 270 10.48 -15.08 -3.34
C PHE A 270 9.35 -15.58 -4.25
N TRP A 271 9.40 -16.85 -4.66
CA TRP A 271 8.39 -17.42 -5.55
C TRP A 271 7.01 -17.48 -4.91
N VAL A 272 6.94 -17.80 -3.62
CA VAL A 272 5.68 -17.78 -2.88
C VAL A 272 5.09 -16.36 -2.86
N LEU A 273 5.90 -15.35 -2.53
CA LEU A 273 5.41 -13.96 -2.47
C LEU A 273 5.09 -13.40 -3.87
N PHE A 274 5.90 -13.76 -4.87
CA PHE A 274 5.72 -13.35 -6.26
C PHE A 274 4.41 -13.86 -6.85
N PHE A 275 4.04 -15.12 -6.64
CA PHE A 275 2.76 -15.67 -7.13
C PHE A 275 1.56 -15.28 -6.26
N TRP A 276 1.79 -14.90 -5.00
CA TRP A 276 0.73 -14.43 -4.11
C TRP A 276 0.12 -13.11 -4.58
N SER A 277 0.96 -12.14 -4.97
CA SER A 277 0.54 -10.79 -5.36
C SER A 277 -0.45 -10.77 -6.55
N PRO A 278 -0.19 -11.51 -7.65
CA PRO A 278 -1.13 -11.72 -8.75
C PRO A 278 -2.51 -12.26 -8.30
N VAL A 279 -2.53 -13.35 -7.53
CA VAL A 279 -3.79 -14.00 -7.10
C VAL A 279 -4.67 -13.01 -6.32
N CYS A 280 -4.06 -12.14 -5.54
CA CYS A 280 -4.79 -11.15 -4.76
C CYS A 280 -5.20 -9.93 -5.58
N ALA A 281 -4.37 -9.48 -6.51
CA ALA A 281 -4.71 -8.42 -7.46
C ALA A 281 -5.93 -8.82 -8.33
N ALA A 282 -6.13 -10.12 -8.57
CA ALA A 282 -7.31 -10.63 -9.28
C ALA A 282 -8.62 -10.42 -8.50
N ILE A 283 -8.58 -10.38 -7.17
CA ILE A 283 -9.76 -10.08 -6.34
C ILE A 283 -10.17 -8.61 -6.48
N GLU A 284 -9.20 -7.71 -6.71
CA GLU A 284 -9.43 -6.28 -6.94
C GLU A 284 -9.83 -5.95 -8.39
N ALA A 285 -9.88 -6.95 -9.28
CA ALA A 285 -10.09 -6.69 -10.70
C ALA A 285 -11.44 -6.01 -11.01
N PHE A 286 -12.50 -6.34 -10.29
CA PHE A 286 -13.82 -5.74 -10.50
C PHE A 286 -13.84 -4.22 -10.30
N PRO A 287 -13.46 -3.70 -9.13
CA PRO A 287 -13.46 -2.26 -8.90
C PRO A 287 -12.30 -1.57 -9.64
N PHE A 288 -11.16 -2.23 -9.88
CA PHE A 288 -10.02 -1.63 -10.57
C PHE A 288 -10.32 -1.31 -12.05
N GLN A 289 -11.04 -2.18 -12.75
CA GLN A 289 -11.38 -2.00 -14.17
C GLN A 289 -12.53 -1.02 -14.42
N ASN A 290 -13.03 -0.31 -13.38
CA ASN A 290 -14.17 0.60 -13.48
C ASN A 290 -15.43 -0.04 -14.11
N ASN A 291 -15.67 -1.34 -13.88
CA ASN A 291 -16.81 -2.07 -14.44
C ASN A 291 -18.17 -1.44 -14.07
N PHE A 292 -18.26 -0.80 -12.91
CA PHE A 292 -19.48 -0.08 -12.51
C PHE A 292 -19.78 1.12 -13.41
N LEU A 293 -18.74 1.85 -13.86
CA LEU A 293 -18.91 2.94 -14.81
C LEU A 293 -19.38 2.42 -16.18
N LEU A 294 -18.84 1.28 -16.64
CA LEU A 294 -19.29 0.62 -17.86
C LEU A 294 -20.76 0.18 -17.76
N TRP A 295 -21.16 -0.37 -16.61
CA TRP A 295 -22.54 -0.79 -16.36
C TRP A 295 -23.52 0.39 -16.32
N LEU A 296 -23.13 1.50 -15.69
CA LEU A 296 -23.91 2.75 -15.68
C LEU A 296 -24.03 3.35 -17.08
N LYS A 297 -22.96 3.29 -17.88
CA LYS A 297 -22.96 3.77 -19.27
C LYS A 297 -23.86 2.91 -20.17
N TYR A 298 -23.97 1.61 -19.93
CA TYR A 298 -24.91 0.74 -20.65
C TYR A 298 -26.37 1.09 -20.35
N HIS A 299 -26.67 1.53 -19.12
CA HIS A 299 -28.01 1.99 -18.71
C HIS A 299 -28.15 3.52 -18.80
N SER A 300 -27.53 4.14 -19.81
CA SER A 300 -27.52 5.61 -19.98
C SER A 300 -28.92 6.23 -20.08
N ASP A 301 -29.94 5.45 -20.40
CA ASP A 301 -31.35 5.92 -20.48
C ASP A 301 -31.94 6.29 -19.11
N HIS A 302 -31.35 5.80 -18.02
CA HIS A 302 -31.81 6.06 -16.65
C HIS A 302 -30.92 7.03 -15.86
N PHE A 303 -29.73 7.36 -16.35
CA PHE A 303 -28.74 8.15 -15.60
C PHE A 303 -28.23 9.35 -16.38
N THR A 304 -28.22 10.50 -15.70
CA THR A 304 -27.56 11.70 -16.22
C THR A 304 -26.04 11.47 -16.29
N GLN A 305 -25.35 12.06 -17.26
CA GLN A 305 -23.88 11.99 -17.39
C GLN A 305 -23.13 12.31 -16.09
N THR A 306 -23.63 13.27 -15.31
CA THR A 306 -23.07 13.63 -13.99
C THR A 306 -23.19 12.50 -12.97
N GLN A 307 -24.29 11.74 -12.99
CA GLN A 307 -24.52 10.61 -12.10
C GLN A 307 -23.61 9.42 -12.45
N ILE A 308 -23.43 9.16 -13.75
CA ILE A 308 -22.55 8.08 -14.26
C ILE A 308 -21.11 8.26 -13.75
N ASN A 309 -20.62 9.51 -13.67
CA ASN A 309 -19.29 9.80 -13.18
C ASN A 309 -19.18 9.88 -11.64
N THR A 310 -20.27 10.25 -10.95
CA THR A 310 -20.26 10.46 -9.49
C THR A 310 -20.46 9.16 -8.70
N TYR A 311 -21.36 8.28 -9.15
CA TYR A 311 -21.66 7.05 -8.40
C TYR A 311 -20.46 6.11 -8.24
N PRO A 312 -19.58 5.91 -9.24
CA PRO A 312 -18.37 5.12 -9.07
C PRO A 312 -17.41 5.62 -7.99
N LEU A 313 -17.44 6.91 -7.67
CA LEU A 313 -16.65 7.47 -6.56
C LEU A 313 -17.08 6.88 -5.21
N GLY A 314 -18.34 6.46 -5.08
CA GLY A 314 -18.86 5.77 -3.90
C GLY A 314 -18.20 4.42 -3.66
N VAL A 315 -17.82 3.69 -4.72
CA VAL A 315 -17.08 2.42 -4.61
C VAL A 315 -15.69 2.66 -4.02
N GLN A 316 -15.03 3.75 -4.41
CA GLN A 316 -13.74 4.14 -3.85
C GLN A 316 -13.86 4.53 -2.36
N ALA A 317 -14.92 5.25 -1.99
CA ALA A 317 -15.19 5.59 -0.59
C ALA A 317 -15.40 4.35 0.30
N VAL A 318 -16.15 3.35 -0.19
CA VAL A 318 -16.29 2.07 0.52
C VAL A 318 -14.95 1.35 0.62
N GLY A 319 -14.13 1.41 -0.44
CA GLY A 319 -12.77 0.87 -0.42
C GLY A 319 -11.88 1.49 0.67
N ILE A 320 -11.92 2.82 0.83
CA ILE A 320 -11.17 3.52 1.88
C ILE A 320 -11.59 3.02 3.27
N VAL A 321 -12.90 2.99 3.53
CA VAL A 321 -13.44 2.57 4.83
C VAL A 321 -13.10 1.11 5.11
N ALA A 322 -13.29 0.21 4.14
CA ALA A 322 -12.98 -1.20 4.28
C ALA A 322 -11.49 -1.45 4.56
N ASN A 323 -10.62 -0.75 3.83
CA ASN A 323 -9.18 -0.82 4.01
C ASN A 323 -8.74 -0.35 5.41
N MET A 324 -9.25 0.78 5.87
CA MET A 324 -8.96 1.29 7.21
C MET A 324 -9.46 0.37 8.32
N LEU A 325 -10.68 -0.16 8.20
CA LEU A 325 -11.25 -1.11 9.16
C LEU A 325 -10.45 -2.41 9.22
N ALA A 326 -10.05 -2.96 8.07
CA ALA A 326 -9.24 -4.16 8.00
C ALA A 326 -7.86 -3.96 8.66
N ALA A 327 -7.22 -2.81 8.43
CA ALA A 327 -5.95 -2.47 9.04
C ALA A 327 -6.05 -2.26 10.56
N TRP A 328 -7.12 -1.61 11.04
CA TRP A 328 -7.39 -1.48 12.47
C TRP A 328 -7.62 -2.83 13.14
N HIS A 329 -8.40 -3.72 12.50
CA HIS A 329 -8.62 -5.05 13.02
C HIS A 329 -7.31 -5.86 13.12
N MET A 330 -6.45 -5.76 12.11
CA MET A 330 -5.16 -6.45 12.10
C MET A 330 -4.20 -5.98 13.17
N ASP A 331 -4.08 -4.66 13.37
CA ASP A 331 -3.19 -4.12 14.39
C ASP A 331 -3.74 -4.33 15.81
N ALA A 332 -5.07 -4.39 15.99
CA ALA A 332 -5.67 -4.67 17.30
C ALA A 332 -5.58 -6.15 17.69
N THR A 333 -5.70 -7.06 16.73
CA THR A 333 -5.75 -8.51 17.00
C THR A 333 -4.37 -9.15 16.86
N GLY A 334 -3.44 -8.53 16.15
CA GLY A 334 -2.17 -9.14 15.71
C GLY A 334 -2.35 -10.30 14.73
N LYS A 335 -3.60 -10.71 14.45
CA LYS A 335 -3.97 -11.83 13.57
C LYS A 335 -4.44 -11.28 12.24
N ARG A 336 -3.72 -11.62 11.18
CA ARG A 336 -3.95 -11.11 9.80
C ARG A 336 -4.93 -11.94 8.99
N ILE A 337 -4.99 -13.23 9.29
CA ILE A 337 -5.80 -14.22 8.58
C ILE A 337 -7.31 -13.91 8.66
N PRO A 338 -7.88 -13.54 9.82
CA PRO A 338 -9.32 -13.28 9.90
C PRO A 338 -9.78 -12.12 9.00
N ALA A 339 -9.00 -11.03 8.93
CA ALA A 339 -9.31 -9.88 8.07
C ALA A 339 -9.34 -10.27 6.59
N ALA A 340 -8.36 -11.08 6.16
CA ALA A 340 -8.30 -11.57 4.78
C ALA A 340 -9.43 -12.57 4.46
N ILE A 341 -9.83 -13.45 5.39
CA ILE A 341 -10.99 -14.33 5.20
C ILE A 341 -12.27 -13.52 5.00
N VAL A 342 -12.50 -12.50 5.84
CA VAL A 342 -13.68 -11.63 5.71
C VAL A 342 -13.70 -10.91 4.36
N ALA A 343 -12.55 -10.41 3.89
CA ALA A 343 -12.44 -9.80 2.57
C ALA A 343 -12.76 -10.79 1.44
N ILE A 344 -12.27 -12.03 1.51
CA ILE A 344 -12.60 -13.09 0.53
C ILE A 344 -14.10 -13.39 0.55
N LEU A 345 -14.72 -13.50 1.72
CA LEU A 345 -16.14 -13.80 1.85
C LEU A 345 -17.01 -12.72 1.19
N PHE A 346 -16.70 -11.43 1.42
CA PHE A 346 -17.41 -10.35 0.74
C PHE A 346 -17.27 -10.42 -0.78
N GLN A 347 -16.12 -10.83 -1.30
CA GLN A 347 -15.89 -10.94 -2.74
C GLN A 347 -16.57 -12.15 -3.36
N VAL A 348 -16.72 -13.24 -2.61
CA VAL A 348 -17.58 -14.37 -3.02
C VAL A 348 -19.04 -13.95 -3.09
N VAL A 349 -19.54 -13.17 -2.13
CA VAL A 349 -20.90 -12.60 -2.18
C VAL A 349 -21.08 -11.69 -3.39
N VAL A 350 -20.12 -10.80 -3.67
CA VAL A 350 -20.16 -9.95 -4.87
C VAL A 350 -20.17 -10.79 -6.15
N GLY A 351 -19.24 -11.75 -6.29
CA GLY A 351 -19.13 -12.58 -7.49
C GLY A 351 -20.37 -13.45 -7.73
N SER A 352 -21.02 -13.93 -6.67
CA SER A 352 -22.26 -14.70 -6.75
C SER A 352 -23.48 -13.83 -7.07
N MET A 353 -23.59 -12.64 -6.47
CA MET A 353 -24.65 -11.69 -6.81
C MET A 353 -24.53 -11.27 -8.28
N LEU A 354 -23.36 -10.80 -8.72
CA LEU A 354 -23.17 -10.35 -10.10
C LEU A 354 -23.29 -11.47 -11.16
N LEU A 355 -23.31 -12.74 -10.76
CA LEU A 355 -23.58 -13.88 -11.65
C LEU A 355 -25.08 -14.07 -11.93
N VAL A 356 -25.96 -13.65 -11.02
CA VAL A 356 -27.41 -13.80 -11.17
C VAL A 356 -27.95 -12.71 -12.09
N ARG A 357 -28.69 -13.11 -13.13
CA ARG A 357 -29.13 -12.22 -14.22
C ARG A 357 -30.28 -11.28 -13.83
N ASP A 358 -31.09 -11.68 -12.86
CA ASP A 358 -32.37 -11.04 -12.49
C ASP A 358 -32.31 -10.34 -11.13
N ILE A 359 -31.24 -9.57 -10.87
CA ILE A 359 -31.13 -8.78 -9.64
C ILE A 359 -31.82 -7.43 -9.83
N PRO A 360 -32.64 -6.97 -8.87
CA PRO A 360 -33.19 -5.62 -8.89
C PRO A 360 -32.08 -4.57 -8.92
N PHE A 361 -32.36 -3.41 -9.51
CA PHE A 361 -31.39 -2.33 -9.71
C PHE A 361 -30.58 -1.96 -8.44
N ALA A 362 -31.27 -1.93 -7.29
CA ALA A 362 -30.66 -1.70 -5.98
C ALA A 362 -29.67 -2.81 -5.54
N GLY A 363 -29.93 -4.06 -5.88
CA GLY A 363 -29.05 -5.19 -5.57
C GLY A 363 -27.76 -5.17 -6.39
N THR A 364 -27.84 -4.75 -7.66
CA THR A 364 -26.65 -4.55 -8.50
C THR A 364 -25.80 -3.38 -8.01
N PHE A 365 -26.43 -2.26 -7.61
CA PHE A 365 -25.76 -1.17 -6.92
C PHE A 365 -25.04 -1.65 -5.66
N PHE A 366 -25.74 -2.37 -4.77
CA PHE A 366 -25.15 -2.89 -3.55
C PHE A 366 -23.95 -3.80 -3.84
N ALA A 367 -24.04 -4.69 -4.84
CA ALA A 367 -22.95 -5.56 -5.23
C ALA A 367 -21.71 -4.78 -5.73
N PHE A 368 -21.91 -3.72 -6.51
CA PHE A 368 -20.79 -2.87 -6.96
C PHE A 368 -20.16 -2.07 -5.82
N TYR A 369 -20.94 -1.53 -4.89
CA TYR A 369 -20.39 -0.86 -3.71
C TYR A 369 -19.64 -1.85 -2.80
N LEU A 370 -20.20 -3.06 -2.60
CA LEU A 370 -19.56 -4.12 -1.85
C LEU A 370 -18.26 -4.61 -2.53
N SER A 371 -18.18 -4.56 -3.86
CA SER A 371 -16.93 -4.87 -4.60
C SER A 371 -15.76 -3.99 -4.18
N GLY A 372 -16.02 -2.74 -3.74
CA GLY A 372 -15.02 -1.82 -3.23
C GLY A 372 -14.25 -2.36 -2.01
N THR A 373 -14.84 -3.28 -1.24
CA THR A 373 -14.14 -3.95 -0.13
C THR A 373 -12.90 -4.74 -0.56
N ALA A 374 -12.76 -5.07 -1.85
CA ALA A 374 -11.59 -5.75 -2.40
C ALA A 374 -10.30 -4.96 -2.16
N TYR A 375 -10.37 -3.62 -2.19
CA TYR A 375 -9.20 -2.74 -2.01
C TYR A 375 -8.54 -2.85 -0.64
N ALA A 376 -9.19 -3.48 0.33
CA ALA A 376 -8.58 -3.80 1.61
C ALA A 376 -7.47 -4.86 1.48
N VAL A 377 -7.45 -5.66 0.41
CA VAL A 377 -6.60 -6.85 0.33
C VAL A 377 -5.14 -6.51 -0.01
N ASN A 378 -4.90 -5.69 -1.03
CA ASN A 378 -3.57 -5.32 -1.51
C ASN A 378 -2.65 -4.71 -0.43
N PRO A 379 -3.05 -3.69 0.35
CA PRO A 379 -2.20 -3.14 1.41
C PRO A 379 -1.83 -4.16 2.49
N LEU A 380 -2.73 -5.10 2.82
CA LEU A 380 -2.46 -6.14 3.82
C LEU A 380 -1.38 -7.10 3.33
N ILE A 381 -1.37 -7.40 2.03
CA ILE A 381 -0.39 -8.31 1.42
C ILE A 381 0.98 -7.66 1.34
N PHE A 382 1.06 -6.45 0.82
CA PHE A 382 2.32 -5.73 0.71
C PHE A 382 2.91 -5.43 2.10
N GLY A 383 2.07 -5.06 3.07
CA GLY A 383 2.48 -4.92 4.46
C GLY A 383 2.96 -6.24 5.08
N TRP A 384 2.30 -7.36 4.80
CA TRP A 384 2.71 -8.67 5.33
C TRP A 384 3.96 -9.22 4.64
N ALA A 385 4.07 -9.10 3.33
CA ALA A 385 5.26 -9.47 2.58
C ALA A 385 6.48 -8.65 3.04
N GLY A 386 6.31 -7.33 3.20
CA GLY A 386 7.35 -6.45 3.74
C GLY A 386 7.86 -6.94 5.10
N LEU A 387 6.98 -7.47 5.94
CA LEU A 387 7.32 -7.99 7.26
C LEU A 387 7.99 -9.35 7.27
N ILE A 388 7.52 -10.28 6.44
CA ILE A 388 8.15 -11.58 6.24
C ILE A 388 9.60 -11.37 5.77
N LEU A 389 9.79 -10.43 4.84
CA LEU A 389 11.10 -10.09 4.29
C LEU A 389 11.97 -9.32 5.29
N GLN A 390 11.37 -8.43 6.11
CA GLN A 390 12.08 -7.71 7.18
C GLN A 390 12.72 -8.68 8.18
N ARG A 391 12.07 -9.81 8.50
CA ARG A 391 12.66 -10.85 9.37
C ARG A 391 13.91 -11.52 8.78
N SER A 392 14.04 -11.52 7.45
CA SER A 392 15.21 -12.11 6.78
C SER A 392 16.47 -11.24 6.92
N GLY A 393 16.32 -9.95 7.25
CA GLY A 393 17.43 -9.01 7.49
C GLY A 393 18.23 -8.65 6.23
N ASP A 394 17.69 -8.92 5.05
CA ASP A 394 18.29 -8.64 3.74
C ASP A 394 17.46 -7.59 3.00
N ASP A 395 17.92 -6.34 3.09
CA ASP A 395 17.23 -5.17 2.54
C ASP A 395 17.15 -5.19 1.01
N ALA A 396 18.19 -5.69 0.36
CA ALA A 396 18.26 -5.75 -1.09
C ALA A 396 17.33 -6.85 -1.65
N VAL A 397 17.26 -8.02 -1.01
CA VAL A 397 16.27 -9.05 -1.37
C VAL A 397 14.86 -8.56 -1.08
N ARG A 398 14.64 -7.85 0.04
CA ARG A 398 13.32 -7.32 0.40
C ARG A 398 12.80 -6.34 -0.63
N SER A 399 13.58 -5.32 -0.98
CA SER A 399 13.20 -4.33 -1.99
C SER A 399 12.88 -5.01 -3.31
N VAL A 400 13.82 -5.77 -3.90
CA VAL A 400 13.61 -6.44 -5.20
C VAL A 400 12.39 -7.37 -5.19
N THR A 401 12.13 -8.07 -4.09
CA THR A 401 10.93 -8.92 -3.96
C THR A 401 9.65 -8.08 -3.97
N LEU A 402 9.57 -7.00 -3.21
CA LEU A 402 8.39 -6.12 -3.17
C LEU A 402 8.11 -5.46 -4.54
N TYR A 403 9.16 -5.00 -5.24
CA TYR A 403 9.01 -4.48 -6.60
C TYR A 403 8.55 -5.58 -7.57
N SER A 404 9.13 -6.79 -7.48
CA SER A 404 8.73 -7.93 -8.33
C SER A 404 7.28 -8.35 -8.09
N MET A 405 6.81 -8.33 -6.84
CA MET A 405 5.41 -8.60 -6.51
C MET A 405 4.46 -7.64 -7.22
N ASN A 406 4.81 -6.34 -7.24
CA ASN A 406 3.96 -5.33 -7.87
C ASN A 406 3.97 -5.45 -9.41
N ILE A 407 5.08 -5.85 -10.02
CA ILE A 407 5.12 -6.22 -11.46
C ILE A 407 4.14 -7.36 -11.74
N GLY A 408 4.15 -8.41 -10.91
CA GLY A 408 3.22 -9.53 -11.06
C GLY A 408 1.75 -9.09 -11.04
N SER A 409 1.40 -8.17 -10.13
CA SER A 409 0.05 -7.58 -10.07
C SER A 409 -0.29 -6.73 -11.30
N MET A 410 0.64 -5.88 -11.76
CA MET A 410 0.42 -5.00 -12.92
C MET A 410 0.21 -5.80 -14.20
N VAL A 411 1.04 -6.82 -14.44
CA VAL A 411 0.91 -7.72 -15.60
C VAL A 411 -0.48 -8.34 -15.61
N LEU A 412 -0.95 -8.84 -14.47
CA LEU A 412 -2.30 -9.38 -14.41
C LEU A 412 -3.36 -8.33 -14.71
N TRP A 413 -3.32 -7.14 -14.11
CA TRP A 413 -4.32 -6.10 -14.37
C TRP A 413 -4.44 -5.74 -15.85
N THR A 414 -3.34 -5.69 -16.60
CA THR A 414 -3.36 -5.45 -18.04
C THR A 414 -4.05 -6.58 -18.81
N PHE A 415 -3.71 -7.85 -18.54
CA PHE A 415 -4.28 -8.98 -19.28
C PHE A 415 -5.73 -9.30 -18.86
N TRP A 416 -6.06 -9.17 -17.58
CA TRP A 416 -7.37 -9.52 -17.04
C TRP A 416 -8.48 -8.62 -17.58
N GLY A 417 -8.20 -7.32 -17.70
CA GLY A 417 -9.14 -6.35 -18.26
C GLY A 417 -9.56 -6.71 -19.69
N ILE A 418 -8.59 -7.14 -20.50
CA ILE A 418 -8.81 -7.52 -21.90
C ILE A 418 -9.54 -8.87 -22.01
N LEU A 419 -9.12 -9.87 -21.23
CA LEU A 419 -9.59 -11.25 -21.38
C LEU A 419 -10.96 -11.51 -20.74
N PHE A 420 -11.22 -10.92 -19.57
CA PHE A 420 -12.37 -11.28 -18.73
C PHE A 420 -13.39 -10.15 -18.53
N TYR A 421 -12.95 -8.91 -18.73
CA TYR A 421 -13.75 -7.69 -18.52
C TYR A 421 -13.87 -6.84 -19.79
N SER A 422 -13.82 -7.47 -20.97
CA SER A 422 -14.01 -6.76 -22.24
C SER A 422 -15.39 -6.09 -22.28
N GLY A 423 -15.45 -4.87 -22.84
CA GLY A 423 -16.68 -4.11 -23.00
C GLY A 423 -17.75 -4.83 -23.85
N ALA A 424 -17.35 -5.83 -24.63
CA ALA A 424 -18.27 -6.70 -25.39
C ALA A 424 -19.12 -7.63 -24.50
N ASP A 425 -18.68 -7.96 -23.28
CA ASP A 425 -19.38 -8.83 -22.33
C ASP A 425 -20.27 -8.03 -21.33
N THR A 426 -20.45 -6.72 -21.57
CA THR A 426 -21.38 -5.84 -20.81
C THR A 426 -22.82 -6.34 -21.00
N PRO A 427 -23.67 -6.46 -19.95
CA PRO A 427 -23.51 -6.05 -18.54
C PRO A 427 -23.24 -7.19 -17.55
N TYR A 428 -23.06 -8.43 -18.01
CA TYR A 428 -23.10 -9.60 -17.10
C TYR A 428 -21.73 -10.20 -16.78
N TRP A 429 -20.66 -9.82 -17.50
CA TRP A 429 -19.25 -10.27 -17.30
C TRP A 429 -19.12 -11.67 -16.70
N LYS A 430 -19.86 -12.66 -17.23
CA LYS A 430 -20.00 -13.99 -16.61
C LYS A 430 -18.65 -14.67 -16.41
N LYS A 431 -17.75 -14.49 -17.38
CA LYS A 431 -16.37 -14.97 -17.32
C LYS A 431 -15.60 -14.32 -16.16
N GLY A 432 -15.72 -13.00 -15.99
CA GLY A 432 -15.13 -12.26 -14.88
C GLY A 432 -15.64 -12.73 -13.51
N CYS A 433 -16.96 -12.95 -13.36
CA CYS A 433 -17.55 -13.46 -12.12
C CYS A 433 -17.05 -14.87 -11.77
N ILE A 434 -17.02 -15.79 -12.73
CA ILE A 434 -16.52 -17.16 -12.51
C ILE A 434 -15.04 -17.14 -12.11
N VAL A 435 -14.24 -16.33 -12.80
CA VAL A 435 -12.81 -16.19 -12.51
C VAL A 435 -12.59 -15.57 -11.13
N LEU A 436 -13.38 -14.58 -10.73
CA LEU A 436 -13.33 -14.02 -9.38
C LEU A 436 -13.57 -15.09 -8.31
N LEU A 437 -14.60 -15.93 -8.49
CA LEU A 437 -14.91 -17.02 -7.56
C LEU A 437 -13.78 -18.06 -7.47
N VAL A 438 -13.19 -18.43 -8.61
CA VAL A 438 -12.02 -19.32 -8.64
C VAL A 438 -10.83 -18.68 -7.94
N CYS A 439 -10.54 -17.40 -8.19
CA CYS A 439 -9.47 -16.67 -7.53
C CYS A 439 -9.68 -16.53 -6.02
N CYS A 440 -10.92 -16.36 -5.55
CA CYS A 440 -11.26 -16.38 -4.13
C CYS A 440 -10.90 -17.73 -3.47
N PHE A 441 -11.25 -18.84 -4.13
CA PHE A 441 -10.90 -20.18 -3.64
C PHE A 441 -9.38 -20.40 -3.63
N VAL A 442 -8.69 -20.01 -4.71
CA VAL A 442 -7.22 -20.10 -4.79
C VAL A 442 -6.56 -19.26 -3.72
N MET A 443 -7.05 -18.03 -3.45
CA MET A 443 -6.51 -17.17 -2.39
C MET A 443 -6.70 -17.82 -1.01
N PHE A 444 -7.84 -18.44 -0.74
CA PHE A 444 -8.07 -19.14 0.52
C PHE A 444 -7.03 -20.26 0.74
N CYS A 445 -6.74 -21.06 -0.28
CA CYS A 445 -5.69 -22.08 -0.24
C CYS A 445 -4.30 -21.46 -0.08
N TYR A 446 -4.00 -20.38 -0.81
CA TYR A 446 -2.71 -19.70 -0.78
C TYR A 446 -2.41 -19.07 0.59
N MET A 447 -3.44 -18.58 1.27
CA MET A 447 -3.31 -17.99 2.60
C MET A 447 -2.81 -18.99 3.65
N TRP A 448 -3.16 -20.27 3.52
CA TRP A 448 -2.62 -21.32 4.38
C TRP A 448 -1.13 -21.58 4.10
N LEU A 449 -0.72 -21.49 2.83
CA LEU A 449 0.69 -21.61 2.42
C LEU A 449 1.51 -20.42 2.94
N VAL A 450 1.00 -19.20 2.80
CA VAL A 450 1.65 -17.99 3.35
C VAL A 450 1.72 -18.06 4.87
N TYR A 451 0.68 -18.55 5.55
CA TYR A 451 0.73 -18.77 7.00
C TYR A 451 1.82 -19.77 7.40
N LYS A 452 1.98 -20.88 6.67
CA LYS A 452 3.08 -21.83 6.89
C LYS A 452 4.45 -21.18 6.70
N VAL A 453 4.61 -20.38 5.65
CA VAL A 453 5.85 -19.65 5.37
C VAL A 453 6.13 -18.61 6.46
N ASP A 454 5.11 -17.88 6.91
CA ASP A 454 5.22 -16.91 7.99
C ASP A 454 5.67 -17.57 9.31
N LYS A 455 5.06 -18.70 9.67
CA LYS A 455 5.43 -19.49 10.85
C LYS A 455 6.84 -20.09 10.73
N HIS A 456 7.21 -20.58 9.54
CA HIS A 456 8.55 -21.11 9.29
C HIS A 456 9.62 -20.01 9.39
N THR A 457 9.34 -18.84 8.82
CA THR A 457 10.22 -17.67 8.87
C THR A 457 10.35 -17.14 10.30
N ALA A 458 9.25 -17.08 11.05
CA ALA A 458 9.24 -16.70 12.46
C ALA A 458 10.09 -17.67 13.31
N LYS A 459 10.04 -18.97 13.02
CA LYS A 459 10.86 -19.99 13.71
C LYS A 459 12.34 -19.90 13.32
N LYS A 460 12.63 -19.69 12.03
CA LYS A 460 14.00 -19.66 11.49
C LYS A 460 14.79 -18.41 11.94
N TYR A 461 14.12 -17.27 12.08
CA TYR A 461 14.74 -16.01 12.47
C TYR A 461 14.32 -15.53 13.87
N ARG A 462 13.90 -16.46 14.74
CA ARG A 462 13.47 -16.19 16.12
C ARG A 462 14.55 -15.45 16.91
N ASP A 463 15.81 -15.83 16.73
CA ASP A 463 16.96 -15.29 17.46
C ASP A 463 17.36 -13.87 17.02
N ARG A 464 16.81 -13.38 15.90
CA ARG A 464 17.09 -12.04 15.35
C ARG A 464 16.05 -10.98 15.75
N MET A 465 14.96 -11.38 16.41
CA MET A 465 13.92 -10.44 16.86
C MET A 465 14.22 -9.96 18.29
N PRO A 466 14.36 -8.64 18.53
CA PRO A 466 14.55 -8.12 19.87
C PRO A 466 13.28 -8.38 20.71
N GLY A 467 13.41 -9.20 21.76
CA GLY A 467 12.32 -9.52 22.69
C GLY A 467 11.69 -10.91 22.56
N ALA A 468 12.34 -11.87 21.88
CA ALA A 468 11.96 -13.28 21.96
C ALA A 468 12.24 -13.84 23.38
N ILE A 469 11.36 -13.54 24.33
CA ILE A 469 11.30 -14.26 25.61
C ILE A 469 10.93 -15.70 25.29
N ASP A 470 11.70 -16.62 25.84
CA ASP A 470 11.46 -18.05 25.73
C ASP A 470 10.25 -18.43 26.62
N PRO A 471 9.15 -18.98 26.08
CA PRO A 471 8.10 -19.56 26.91
C PRO A 471 8.55 -20.85 27.62
N GLU A 472 9.68 -21.44 27.21
CA GLU A 472 10.19 -22.73 27.70
C GLU A 472 11.61 -22.67 28.27
N ALA A 473 12.22 -21.49 28.45
CA ALA A 473 13.46 -21.41 29.21
C ALA A 473 13.08 -21.62 30.67
N LYS A 474 13.22 -22.86 31.14
CA LYS A 474 13.48 -23.12 32.55
C LYS A 474 14.55 -22.13 32.99
N LEU A 475 14.21 -21.33 34.00
CA LEU A 475 15.19 -20.50 34.70
C LEU A 475 16.42 -21.37 34.97
N PRO A 476 17.65 -20.87 34.73
CA PRO A 476 18.83 -21.62 35.10
C PRO A 476 18.78 -21.92 36.61
N GLU A 477 18.90 -23.20 36.96
CA GLU A 477 18.97 -23.76 38.33
C GLU A 477 20.00 -23.08 39.25
N SER A 478 20.85 -22.20 38.71
CA SER A 478 21.83 -21.43 39.47
C SER A 478 21.24 -20.32 40.34
N ILE A 479 19.92 -20.04 40.28
CA ILE A 479 19.27 -19.05 41.16
C ILE A 479 18.60 -19.72 42.38
N GLU A 480 18.18 -20.99 42.30
CA GLU A 480 17.58 -21.68 43.46
C GLU A 480 18.59 -22.02 44.56
N MET A 481 19.88 -22.14 44.23
CA MET A 481 20.93 -22.33 45.25
C MET A 481 21.32 -21.06 46.02
N ALA A 482 20.98 -19.86 45.52
CA ALA A 482 21.31 -18.61 46.21
C ALA A 482 20.25 -18.18 47.24
N GLU A 483 19.06 -18.81 47.21
CA GLU A 483 17.95 -18.48 48.12
C GLU A 483 17.92 -19.37 49.38
N GLN A 484 18.80 -20.37 49.49
CA GLN A 484 18.91 -21.23 50.67
C GLN A 484 19.91 -20.75 51.75
N ASP A 485 20.73 -19.72 51.47
CA ASP A 485 21.75 -19.21 52.39
C ASP A 485 21.46 -17.80 52.93
N VAL A 486 20.22 -17.53 53.36
CA VAL A 486 19.89 -16.35 54.16
C VAL A 486 19.71 -16.75 55.63
N PRO A 487 20.62 -16.35 56.55
CA PRO A 487 20.47 -16.68 57.96
C PRO A 487 19.33 -15.88 58.60
N THR A 488 18.44 -16.60 59.26
CA THR A 488 17.33 -16.11 60.10
C THR A 488 17.85 -15.20 61.21
N ILE A 489 17.49 -13.92 61.22
CA ILE A 489 17.59 -13.05 62.40
C ILE A 489 16.16 -12.85 62.91
N ALA A 490 15.80 -13.65 63.92
CA ALA A 490 14.64 -13.43 64.76
C ALA A 490 15.10 -12.80 66.09
N GLU A 491 14.27 -11.87 66.59
CA GLU A 491 14.10 -11.46 67.99
C GLU A 491 15.27 -10.80 68.74
N LYS A 492 15.16 -9.47 68.95
CA LYS A 492 15.36 -8.89 70.29
C LYS A 492 14.77 -7.48 70.43
N ASN A 493 14.05 -7.31 71.53
CA ASN A 493 13.59 -6.06 72.20
C ASN A 493 12.37 -5.40 71.55
N GLY A 494 11.16 -5.42 72.11
CA GLY A 494 10.78 -5.47 73.52
C GLY A 494 10.68 -4.05 74.08
N ASP A 495 9.44 -3.55 74.14
CA ASP A 495 8.88 -2.65 75.17
C ASP A 495 9.76 -1.51 75.73
N LYS A 496 9.34 -0.25 75.53
CA LYS A 496 8.84 0.66 76.60
C LYS A 496 8.81 2.17 76.26
N ILE A 497 7.73 2.78 76.74
CA ILE A 497 7.60 4.13 77.38
C ILE A 497 7.31 5.34 76.47
N THR A 498 6.02 5.69 76.48
CA THR A 498 5.41 7.03 76.68
C THR A 498 6.31 8.25 76.83
N SER A 499 6.04 9.30 76.05
CA SER A 499 5.42 10.56 76.52
C SER A 499 4.99 11.42 75.34
#